data_AF-A0A8K0W1V4-F1
#
_entry.id   AF-A0A8K0W1V4-F1
#
_cell.length_a   1.000
_cell.length_b   1.000
_cell.length_c   1.000
_cell.angle_alpha   90.00
_cell.angle_beta   90.00
_cell.angle_gamma   90.00
#
_symmetry.space_group_name_H-M   'P 1'
#
loop_
_entity.id
_entity.type
_entity.pdbx_description
1 polymer ?
#
loop_
_entity_poly.entity_id
_entity_poly.type
_entity_poly.pdbx_seq_one_letter_code
_entity_poly.pdbx_strand_id
1 'polypeptide(L)'
;MTVTESIKSAVGLTGEPAKATREEMSAARLPLPYRDSCAHLLIPLNRCRHDEFYLPWKCENERHSYEKCQYEEFKERVKKMDELRAAKSGQRSN
;
A
#
# COMPACT_ATOMS: atom_id res chain seq x y z
N MET A 1 8.43 -15.83 20.13
CA MET A 1 9.09 -16.21 18.87
C MET A 1 9.28 -17.72 18.87
N THR A 2 8.40 -18.44 18.19
CA THR A 2 8.57 -19.90 18.01
C THR A 2 9.66 -20.16 16.96
N VAL A 3 10.29 -21.33 17.00
CA VAL A 3 11.30 -21.75 15.99
C VAL A 3 10.76 -21.61 14.55
N THR A 4 9.45 -21.82 14.39
CA THR A 4 8.74 -21.67 13.12
C THR A 4 8.66 -20.21 12.62
N GLU A 5 8.60 -19.22 13.50
CA GLU A 5 8.65 -17.80 13.11
C GLU A 5 10.06 -17.39 12.65
N SER A 6 11.10 -17.91 13.30
CA SER A 6 12.49 -17.63 12.93
C SER A 6 12.84 -18.19 11.55
N ILE A 7 12.35 -19.40 11.21
CA ILE A 7 12.52 -19.99 9.87
C ILE A 7 11.74 -19.19 8.81
N LYS A 8 10.52 -18.75 9.10
CA LYS A 8 9.75 -17.89 8.17
C LYS A 8 10.46 -16.57 7.88
N SER A 9 11.07 -15.95 8.90
CA SER A 9 11.86 -14.73 8.72
C SER A 9 13.13 -14.97 7.91
N ALA A 10 13.87 -16.05 8.19
CA ALA A 10 15.10 -16.38 7.47
C ALA A 10 14.88 -16.70 5.99
N VAL A 11 13.72 -17.25 5.63
CA VAL A 11 13.35 -17.59 4.23
C VAL A 11 12.51 -16.49 3.57
N GLY A 12 12.33 -15.33 4.22
CA GLY A 12 11.60 -14.19 3.64
C GLY A 12 10.08 -14.43 3.46
N LEU A 13 9.54 -15.44 4.14
CA LEU A 13 8.12 -15.82 4.16
C LEU A 13 7.30 -15.01 5.19
N THR A 14 7.88 -13.96 5.78
CA THR A 14 7.14 -12.94 6.52
C THR A 14 6.33 -12.15 5.51
N GLY A 15 5.05 -12.53 5.33
CA GLY A 15 4.15 -12.14 4.25
C GLY A 15 3.75 -10.67 4.14
N GLU A 16 4.69 -9.73 4.30
CA GLU A 16 4.50 -8.40 3.74
C GLU A 16 4.77 -8.44 2.23
N PRO A 17 3.83 -7.97 1.39
CA PRO A 17 4.07 -7.85 -0.04
C PRO A 17 5.29 -6.94 -0.27
N ALA A 18 6.14 -7.31 -1.23
CA ALA A 18 7.34 -6.56 -1.55
C ALA A 18 6.97 -5.10 -1.88
N LYS A 19 7.48 -4.15 -1.07
CA LYS A 19 7.26 -2.72 -1.26
C LYS A 19 8.08 -2.24 -2.46
N ALA A 20 7.49 -1.36 -3.27
CA ALA A 20 8.17 -0.78 -4.41
C ALA A 20 9.36 0.06 -3.94
N THR A 21 10.51 -0.09 -4.59
CA THR A 21 11.68 0.74 -4.29
C THR A 21 11.46 2.16 -4.83
N ARG A 22 12.21 3.13 -4.29
CA ARG A 22 12.16 4.52 -4.78
C ARG A 22 12.55 4.63 -6.25
N GLU A 23 13.50 3.82 -6.69
CA GLU A 23 13.95 3.77 -8.08
C GLU A 23 12.86 3.22 -8.99
N GLU A 24 12.16 2.15 -8.58
CA GLU A 24 11.02 1.59 -9.32
C GLU A 24 9.87 2.60 -9.46
N MET A 25 9.50 3.29 -8.38
CA MET A 25 8.45 4.32 -8.42
C MET A 25 8.83 5.51 -9.32
N SER A 26 10.12 5.87 -9.36
CA SER A 26 10.65 6.90 -10.25
C SER A 26 10.63 6.44 -11.71
N ALA A 27 11.08 5.21 -11.99
CA ALA A 27 11.06 4.60 -13.32
C ALA A 27 9.64 4.48 -13.87
N ALA A 28 8.68 4.13 -13.02
CA ALA A 28 7.24 4.10 -13.34
C ALA A 28 6.58 5.48 -13.41
N ARG A 29 7.35 6.56 -13.20
CA ARG A 29 6.88 7.97 -13.26
C ARG A 29 5.65 8.24 -12.39
N LEU A 30 5.57 7.61 -11.21
CA LEU A 30 4.46 7.85 -10.29
C LEU A 30 4.51 9.30 -9.76
N PRO A 31 3.38 10.03 -9.77
CA PRO A 31 3.28 11.33 -9.09
C PRO A 31 3.54 11.20 -7.59
N LEU A 32 4.08 12.23 -6.96
CA LEU A 32 4.44 12.23 -5.53
C LEU A 32 3.30 11.75 -4.59
N PRO A 33 2.03 12.12 -4.79
CA PRO A 33 0.94 11.66 -3.93
C PRO A 33 0.72 10.15 -3.94
N TYR A 34 1.13 9.44 -5.00
CA TYR A 34 0.91 8.01 -5.18
C TYR A 34 2.17 7.17 -4.89
N ARG A 35 3.18 7.77 -4.26
CA ARG A 35 4.40 7.09 -3.82
C ARG A 35 4.27 6.64 -2.36
N ASP A 36 3.18 5.96 -2.07
CA ASP A 36 2.83 5.42 -0.75
C ASP A 36 3.24 3.94 -0.62
N SER A 37 2.88 3.32 0.51
CA SER A 37 3.13 1.89 0.74
C SER A 37 2.44 0.98 -0.28
N CYS A 38 1.38 1.45 -0.94
CA CYS A 38 0.58 0.69 -1.90
C CYS A 38 1.08 0.83 -3.35
N ALA A 39 2.15 1.60 -3.59
CA ALA A 39 2.71 1.84 -4.94
C ALA A 39 3.10 0.56 -5.70
N HIS A 40 3.47 -0.50 -4.99
CA HIS A 40 3.80 -1.81 -5.57
C HIS A 40 2.62 -2.46 -6.31
N LEU A 41 1.38 -2.12 -5.96
CA LEU A 41 0.16 -2.56 -6.66
C LEU A 41 -0.25 -1.59 -7.77
N LEU A 42 0.11 -0.31 -7.64
CA LEU A 42 -0.23 0.71 -8.63
C LEU A 42 0.59 0.56 -9.92
N ILE A 43 1.87 0.19 -9.82
CA ILE A 43 2.74 -0.04 -10.99
C ILE A 43 2.15 -1.10 -11.94
N PRO A 44 1.80 -2.32 -11.49
CA PRO A 44 1.18 -3.33 -12.36
C PRO A 44 -0.21 -2.91 -12.84
N LEU A 45 -1.02 -2.24 -12.02
CA LEU A 45 -2.31 -1.71 -12.44
C LEU A 45 -2.18 -0.71 -13.60
N ASN A 46 -1.22 0.20 -13.55
CA ASN A 46 -0.99 1.16 -14.62
C ASN A 46 -0.48 0.49 -15.90
N ARG A 47 0.33 -0.57 -15.78
CA ARG A 47 0.73 -1.40 -16.94
C ARG A 47 -0.50 -2.04 -17.59
N CYS A 48 -1.33 -2.75 -16.81
CA CYS A 48 -2.56 -3.37 -17.30
C CYS A 48 -3.48 -2.36 -17.98
N ARG A 49 -3.65 -1.17 -17.40
CA ARG A 49 -4.45 -0.09 -17.98
C ARG A 49 -3.92 0.38 -19.34
N HIS A 50 -2.61 0.50 -19.50
CA HIS A 50 -2.02 0.86 -20.78
C HIS A 50 -2.19 -0.26 -21.82
N ASP A 51 -1.94 -1.51 -21.43
CA ASP A 51 -2.01 -2.67 -22.33
C ASP A 51 -3.44 -2.95 -22.81
N GLU A 52 -4.43 -2.74 -21.94
CA GLU A 52 -5.86 -2.98 -22.22
C GLU A 52 -6.61 -1.68 -22.58
N PHE A 53 -5.91 -0.61 -22.97
CA PHE A 53 -6.50 0.67 -23.38
C PHE A 53 -7.54 1.24 -22.39
N TYR A 54 -7.31 1.07 -21.09
CA TYR A 54 -8.15 1.56 -19.99
C TYR A 54 -9.59 1.02 -20.01
N LEU A 55 -9.80 -0.18 -20.55
CA LEU A 55 -11.11 -0.83 -20.51
C LEU A 55 -11.54 -1.12 -19.04
N PRO A 56 -12.73 -0.68 -18.61
CA PRO A 56 -13.16 -0.77 -17.20
C PRO A 56 -13.19 -2.18 -16.59
N TRP A 57 -13.44 -3.21 -17.40
CA TRP A 57 -13.67 -4.60 -16.97
C TRP A 57 -12.42 -5.51 -17.03
N LYS A 58 -11.27 -5.01 -17.50
CA LYS A 58 -10.08 -5.85 -17.74
C LYS A 58 -9.12 -5.94 -16.56
N CYS A 59 -8.93 -4.86 -15.82
CA CYS A 59 -7.97 -4.76 -14.71
C CYS A 59 -8.66 -4.67 -13.34
N GLU A 60 -9.81 -5.35 -13.17
CA GLU A 60 -10.64 -5.22 -11.97
C GLU A 60 -9.95 -5.75 -10.72
N ASN A 61 -9.26 -6.88 -10.83
CA ASN A 61 -8.58 -7.51 -9.69
C ASN A 61 -7.43 -6.62 -9.18
N GLU A 62 -6.61 -6.12 -10.09
CA GLU A 62 -5.50 -5.21 -9.79
C GLU A 62 -6.05 -3.92 -9.18
N ARG A 63 -7.14 -3.38 -9.73
CA ARG A 63 -7.81 -2.18 -9.21
C ARG A 63 -8.31 -2.40 -7.79
N HIS A 64 -9.07 -3.46 -7.56
CA HIS A 64 -9.62 -3.75 -6.24
C HIS A 64 -8.57 -4.08 -5.21
N SER A 65 -7.48 -4.76 -5.61
CA SER A 65 -6.35 -5.02 -4.70
C SER A 65 -5.66 -3.73 -4.26
N TYR A 66 -5.43 -2.79 -5.19
CA TYR A 66 -4.89 -1.47 -4.88
C TYR A 66 -5.83 -0.63 -3.99
N GLU A 67 -7.13 -0.59 -4.31
CA GLU A 67 -8.14 0.12 -3.52
C GLU A 67 -8.25 -0.43 -2.09
N LYS A 68 -8.17 -1.75 -1.94
CA LYS A 68 -8.16 -2.40 -0.62
C LYS A 68 -6.95 -1.99 0.19
N CYS A 69 -5.75 -1.99 -0.41
CA CYS A 69 -4.53 -1.54 0.26
C CYS A 69 -4.66 -0.09 0.76
N GLN A 70 -5.14 0.81 -0.09
CA GLN A 70 -5.38 2.22 0.27
C GLN A 70 -6.34 2.37 1.44
N TYR A 71 -7.39 1.56 1.45
CA TYR A 71 -8.39 1.58 2.51
C TYR A 71 -7.84 1.07 3.84
N GLU A 72 -7.02 0.02 3.82
CA GLU A 72 -6.33 -0.49 5.00
C GLU A 72 -5.35 0.54 5.56
N GLU A 73 -4.54 1.18 4.71
CA GLU A 73 -3.63 2.25 5.11
C GLU A 73 -4.39 3.47 5.68
N PHE A 74 -5.53 3.82 5.09
CA PHE A 74 -6.39 4.87 5.62
C PHE A 74 -6.88 4.54 7.04
N LYS A 75 -7.30 3.30 7.30
CA LYS A 75 -7.70 2.87 8.66
C LYS A 75 -6.56 2.99 9.66
N GLU A 76 -5.34 2.64 9.27
CA GLU A 76 -4.16 2.81 10.12
C GLU A 76 -3.90 4.29 10.43
N ARG A 77 -4.02 5.17 9.42
CA ARG A 77 -3.91 6.62 9.62
C ARG A 77 -4.99 7.16 10.56
N VAL A 78 -6.22 6.68 10.45
CA VAL A 78 -7.31 7.07 11.37
C VAL A 78 -7.00 6.63 12.81
N LYS A 79 -6.57 5.39 13.02
CA LYS A 79 -6.16 4.89 14.34
C LYS A 79 -5.06 5.77 14.95
N LYS A 80 -4.03 6.08 14.18
CA LYS A 80 -2.94 6.98 14.61
C LYS A 80 -3.44 8.38 14.97
N MET A 81 -4.40 8.91 14.20
CA MET A 81 -4.99 10.21 14.52
C MET A 81 -5.81 10.17 15.83
N ASP A 82 -6.51 9.07 16.09
CA ASP A 82 -7.26 8.91 17.34
C ASP A 82 -6.35 8.76 18.56
N GLU A 83 -5.23 8.04 18.42
CA GLU A 83 -4.16 7.98 19.43
C GLU A 83 -3.60 9.39 19.75
N LEU A 84 -3.30 10.18 18.70
CA LEU A 84 -2.81 11.55 18.87
C LEU A 84 -3.85 12.48 19.52
N ARG A 85 -5.14 12.30 19.21
CA ARG A 85 -6.23 13.06 19.86
C ARG A 85 -6.38 12.69 21.32
N ALA A 86 -6.32 11.39 21.66
CA ALA A 86 -6.37 10.92 23.03
C ALA A 86 -5.21 11.49 23.86
N ALA A 87 -3.99 11.51 23.30
CA ALA A 87 -2.81 12.12 23.94
C ALA A 87 -2.95 13.64 24.17
N LYS A 88 -3.73 14.34 23.33
CA LYS A 88 -4.02 15.78 23.44
C LYS A 88 -5.35 16.07 24.15
N SER A 89 -5.82 15.18 25.02
CA SER A 89 -7.08 15.31 25.76
C SER A 89 -8.29 15.69 24.88
N GLY A 90 -8.38 15.13 23.67
CA GLY A 90 -9.49 15.36 22.75
C GLY A 90 -9.44 16.69 21.98
N GLN A 91 -8.36 17.46 22.05
CA GLN A 91 -8.24 18.69 21.26
C GLN A 91 -8.18 18.38 19.75
N ARG A 92 -9.04 19.06 18.98
CA ARG A 92 -9.05 18.98 17.52
C ARG A 92 -7.81 19.68 16.97
N SER A 93 -7.11 19.02 16.06
CA SER A 93 -5.81 19.45 15.51
C SER A 93 -5.88 20.57 14.46
N ASN A 94 -6.95 21.37 14.45
CA ASN A 94 -7.18 22.40 13.43
C ASN A 94 -6.69 23.77 13.88
#